data_AF-A0A849ZX31-F1
#
_entry.id   AF-A0A849ZX31-F1
#
_cell.length_a   1.000
_cell.length_b   1.000
_cell.length_c   1.000
_cell.angle_alpha   90.00
_cell.angle_beta   90.00
_cell.angle_gamma   90.00
#
_symmetry.space_group_name_H-M   'P 1'
#
loop_
_entity.id
_entity.type
_entity.pdbx_description
1 polymer ?
#
loop_
_entity_poly.entity_id
_entity_poly.type
_entity_poly.pdbx_seq_one_letter_code
_entity_poly.pdbx_strand_id
1 'polypeptide(L)' 'ARDAARALVIAPDAAETGTNALLLRPPDLLRPRFGPDSFPRHLALAAAAGVEAVIYRSPTLAHDVDLPVDLAEMAAA' A
#
# COMPACT_ATOMS: atom_id res chain seq x y z
N ALA A 1 -17.69 -8.16 11.25
CA ALA A 1 -16.52 -8.03 10.37
C ALA A 1 -17.05 -7.78 8.97
N ARG A 2 -16.55 -6.77 8.25
CA ARG A 2 -16.91 -6.58 6.83
C ARG A 2 -16.63 -7.90 6.10
N ASP A 3 -17.56 -8.30 5.24
CA ASP A 3 -17.55 -9.57 4.55
C ASP A 3 -16.18 -9.80 3.87
N ALA A 4 -15.50 -10.86 4.29
CA ALA A 4 -14.07 -11.07 4.04
C ALA A 4 -13.82 -11.83 2.73
N ALA A 5 -14.85 -12.10 1.93
CA ALA A 5 -14.70 -12.84 0.67
C ALA A 5 -13.74 -12.14 -0.31
N ARG A 6 -13.78 -10.80 -0.35
CA ARG A 6 -12.87 -9.96 -1.14
C ARG A 6 -12.35 -8.81 -0.30
N ALA A 7 -11.04 -8.63 -0.23
CA ALA A 7 -10.41 -7.54 0.52
C ALA A 7 -9.19 -6.99 -0.22
N LEU A 8 -9.04 -5.67 -0.17
CA LEU A 8 -7.88 -4.94 -0.64
C LEU A 8 -7.48 -3.94 0.44
N VAL A 9 -6.29 -4.08 1.00
CA VAL A 9 -5.72 -3.13 1.96
C VAL A 9 -4.43 -2.58 1.38
N ILE A 10 -4.25 -1.27 1.43
CA ILE A 10 -3.10 -0.57 0.89
C ILE A 10 -2.46 0.25 2.01
N ALA A 11 -1.18 0.03 2.28
CA ALA A 11 -0.38 0.92 3.12
C ALA A 11 0.53 1.76 2.20
N PRO A 12 0.32 3.08 2.12
CA PRO A 12 1.16 3.97 1.31
C PRO A 12 2.51 4.23 1.98
N ASP A 13 3.46 4.75 1.20
CA ASP A 13 4.65 5.46 1.69
C ASP A 13 4.27 6.79 2.37
N ALA A 14 5.26 7.45 2.98
CA ALA A 14 5.05 8.75 3.63
C ALA A 14 4.61 9.87 2.67
N ALA A 15 5.01 9.79 1.40
CA ALA A 15 4.67 10.77 0.37
C ALA A 15 3.30 10.52 -0.30
N GLU A 16 2.62 9.42 0.03
CA GLU A 16 1.41 8.92 -0.66
C GLU A 16 1.58 8.81 -2.19
N THR A 17 2.77 8.39 -2.65
CA THR A 17 3.06 8.13 -4.07
C THR A 17 3.29 6.63 -4.32
N GLY A 18 3.98 5.97 -3.39
CA GLY A 18 4.33 4.56 -3.39
C GLY A 18 3.42 3.70 -2.52
N THR A 19 3.57 2.38 -2.66
CA THR A 19 2.82 1.39 -1.86
C THR A 19 3.81 0.49 -1.14
N ASN A 20 3.87 0.61 0.19
CA ASN A 20 4.80 -0.13 1.02
C ASN A 20 4.24 -1.50 1.41
N ALA A 21 2.91 -1.62 1.54
CA ALA A 21 2.26 -2.92 1.70
C ALA A 21 0.93 -3.02 0.96
N LEU A 22 0.64 -4.23 0.48
CA LEU A 22 -0.59 -4.56 -0.22
C LEU A 22 -1.11 -5.91 0.28
N LEU A 23 -2.35 -5.93 0.78
CA LEU A 23 -3.06 -7.15 1.10
C LEU A 23 -4.15 -7.38 0.06
N LEU A 24 -4.18 -8.60 -0.50
CA LEU A 24 -5.20 -9.05 -1.43
C LEU A 24 -5.88 -10.31 -0.89
N ARG A 25 -7.21 -10.31 -0.96
CA ARG A 25 -8.03 -11.51 -0.79
C ARG A 25 -9.13 -11.51 -1.85
N PRO A 26 -9.29 -12.57 -2.64
CA PRO A 26 -8.29 -13.61 -2.90
C PRO A 26 -6.99 -13.00 -3.49
N PRO A 27 -5.86 -13.73 -3.52
CA PRO A 27 -4.58 -13.19 -4.00
C PRO A 27 -4.58 -12.77 -5.48
N ASP A 28 -5.53 -13.27 -6.28
CA ASP A 28 -5.75 -12.95 -7.69
C ASP A 28 -6.76 -11.82 -7.92
N LEU A 29 -7.21 -11.15 -6.86
CA LEU A 29 -8.21 -10.06 -6.93
C LEU A 29 -7.84 -8.96 -7.94
N LEU A 30 -6.55 -8.64 -8.03
CA LEU A 30 -5.94 -7.79 -9.05
C LEU A 30 -4.47 -8.16 -9.19
N ARG A 31 -3.84 -7.81 -10.32
CA ARG A 31 -2.39 -7.94 -10.47
C ARG A 31 -1.70 -6.71 -9.84
N PRO A 32 -0.83 -6.87 -8.83
CA PRO A 32 -0.08 -5.74 -8.24
C PRO A 32 0.76 -5.00 -9.29
N ARG A 33 0.87 -3.68 -9.14
CA ARG A 33 1.59 -2.80 -10.06
C ARG A 33 2.42 -1.78 -9.28
N PHE A 34 3.43 -2.27 -8.56
CA PHE A 34 4.44 -1.47 -7.87
C PHE A 34 5.31 -0.63 -8.82
N GLY A 35 6.10 0.27 -8.24
CA GLY A 35 6.93 1.26 -8.93
C GLY A 35 6.44 2.68 -8.66
N PRO A 36 6.99 3.69 -9.35
CA PRO A 36 6.58 5.08 -9.22
C PRO A 36 5.06 5.22 -9.32
N ASP A 37 4.45 6.07 -8.51
CA ASP A 37 2.99 6.31 -8.48
C ASP A 37 2.15 5.02 -8.27
N SER A 38 2.67 4.03 -7.55
CA SER A 38 1.92 2.78 -7.32
C SER A 38 0.70 2.96 -6.43
N PHE A 39 0.69 3.93 -5.50
CA PHE A 39 -0.48 4.17 -4.66
C PHE A 39 -1.73 4.58 -5.44
N PRO A 40 -1.71 5.68 -6.23
CA PRO A 40 -2.86 6.06 -7.05
C PRO A 40 -3.21 4.97 -8.07
N ARG A 41 -2.22 4.24 -8.59
CA ARG A 41 -2.45 3.11 -9.49
C ARG A 41 -3.21 1.96 -8.83
N HIS A 42 -2.85 1.58 -7.60
CA HIS A 42 -3.55 0.53 -6.87
C HIS A 42 -4.98 0.97 -6.50
N LEU A 43 -5.21 2.25 -6.17
CA LEU A 43 -6.56 2.80 -5.98
C LEU A 43 -7.41 2.73 -7.27
N ALA A 44 -6.83 3.05 -8.41
CA ALA A 44 -7.51 2.93 -9.70
C ALA A 44 -7.87 1.46 -10.05
N LEU A 45 -6.97 0.51 -9.75
CA LEU A 45 -7.23 -0.91 -9.93
C LEU A 45 -8.34 -1.42 -8.99
N ALA A 46 -8.39 -0.92 -7.75
CA ALA A 46 -9.47 -1.20 -6.81
C ALA A 46 -10.84 -0.81 -7.37
N ALA A 47 -10.93 0.44 -7.83
CA ALA A 47 -12.13 1.00 -8.42
C ALA A 47 -12.57 0.20 -9.67
N ALA A 48 -11.62 -0.14 -10.55
CA ALA A 48 -11.89 -0.95 -11.74
C ALA A 48 -12.37 -2.38 -11.40
N ALA A 49 -11.91 -2.96 -10.28
CA ALA A 49 -12.33 -4.27 -9.79
C ALA A 49 -13.65 -4.25 -8.98
N GLY A 50 -14.23 -3.06 -8.77
CA GLY A 50 -15.43 -2.86 -7.95
C GLY A 50 -15.22 -3.19 -6.47
N VAL A 51 -14.01 -2.96 -5.96
CA VAL A 51 -13.65 -3.25 -4.56
C VAL A 51 -13.26 -1.96 -3.86
N GLU A 52 -13.81 -1.74 -2.67
CA GLU A 52 -13.38 -0.66 -1.78
C GLU A 52 -11.99 -0.98 -1.23
N ALA A 53 -11.02 -0.12 -1.53
CA ALA A 53 -9.70 -0.21 -0.93
C ALA A 53 -9.73 0.35 0.49
N VAL A 54 -9.24 -0.42 1.46
CA VAL A 54 -8.97 0.08 2.82
C VAL A 54 -7.57 0.67 2.84
N ILE A 55 -7.46 1.96 3.18
CA ILE A 55 -6.15 2.61 3.34
C ILE A 55 -5.70 2.43 4.80
N TYR A 56 -4.62 1.68 5.00
CA TYR A 56 -4.03 1.47 6.32
C TYR A 56 -2.80 2.38 6.47
N ARG A 57 -2.96 3.48 7.21
CA ARG A 57 -1.86 4.40 7.52
C ARG A 57 -1.18 3.95 8.81
N SER A 58 0.10 3.59 8.70
CA SER A 58 0.95 3.24 9.83
C SER A 58 2.27 3.99 9.70
N PRO A 59 2.71 4.74 10.73
CA PRO A 59 4.01 5.41 10.71
C PRO A 59 5.18 4.46 10.42
N THR A 60 5.10 3.22 10.91
CA THR A 60 6.17 2.22 10.72
C THR A 60 6.15 1.55 9.36
N LEU A 61 4.98 1.44 8.70
CA LEU A 61 4.93 0.91 7.33
C LEU A 61 5.18 2.00 6.29
N ALA A 62 4.87 3.26 6.60
CA ALA A 62 5.10 4.39 5.70
C ALA A 62 6.59 4.74 5.56
N HIS A 63 7.45 4.22 6.45
CA HIS A 63 8.90 4.44 6.46
C HIS A 63 9.64 3.24 5.85
N ASP A 64 9.69 3.17 4.52
CA ASP A 64 10.58 2.28 3.79
C ASP A 64 11.99 2.86 3.63
N VAL A 65 12.96 2.01 3.35
CA VAL A 65 14.38 2.37 3.30
C VAL A 65 14.88 2.21 1.87
N ASP A 66 15.00 3.32 1.15
CA ASP A 66 15.45 3.38 -0.24
C ASP A 66 16.83 4.05 -0.39
N LEU A 67 17.09 5.05 0.44
CA LEU A 67 18.29 5.86 0.45
C LEU A 67 19.04 5.71 1.79
N PRO A 68 20.37 5.97 1.81
CA PRO A 68 21.13 5.93 3.06
C PRO A 68 20.62 6.88 4.16
N VAL A 69 19.95 7.98 3.79
CA VAL A 69 19.38 8.92 4.76
C VAL A 69 18.24 8.29 5.57
N ASP A 70 17.48 7.38 4.97
CA ASP A 70 16.32 6.74 5.62
C ASP A 70 16.76 5.84 6.79
N LEU A 71 17.97 5.27 6.73
CA LEU A 71 18.57 4.51 7.85
C LEU A 71 18.93 5.41 9.04
N ALA A 72 19.39 6.64 8.77
CA ALA A 72 19.70 7.59 9.83
C ALA A 72 18.40 8.03 10.54
N GLU A 73 17.32 8.19 9.79
CA GLU A 73 15.99 8.50 10.32
C GLU A 73 15.42 7.35 11.17
N MET A 74 15.68 6.09 10.79
CA MET A 74 15.31 4.93 11.61
C MET A 74 16.05 4.85 12.95
N ALA A 75 17.35 5.19 12.98
CA ALA A 75 18.15 5.11 14.20
C ALA A 75 17.81 6.20 15.23
N ALA A 76 17.10 7.26 14.80
CA ALA A 76 16.69 8.38 15.64
C ALA A 76 15.27 8.21 16.24
N ALA A 77 14.51 7.20 15.81
CA ALA A 77 13.17 6.86 16.29
C ALA A 77 13.19 5.82 17.41
#